data_AF-C7MPB2-F1
#
_entry.id   AF-C7MPB2-F1
#
_cell.length_a   1.000
_cell.length_b   1.000
_cell.length_c   1.000
_cell.angle_alpha   90.00
_cell.angle_beta   90.00
_cell.angle_gamma   90.00
#
_symmetry.space_group_name_H-M   'P 1'
#
loop_
_entity.id
_entity.type
_entity.pdbx_description
1 polymer ?
#
loop_
_entity_poly.entity_id
_entity_poly.type
_entity_poly.pdbx_seq_one_letter_code
_entity_poly.pdbx_strand_id
1 'polypeptide(L)' 'MAYSKAQGRASAKYNKEKTITKTIRFSHHELDVVKYLEAQPNMSGYIKSLIRTDMNRTAH' A
#
# COMPACT_ATOMS: atom_id res chain seq x y z
N MET A 1 26.37 -9.56 -6.60
CA MET A 1 26.57 -9.32 -5.15
C MET A 1 25.72 -10.32 -4.38
N ALA A 2 26.34 -11.22 -3.61
CA ALA A 2 25.65 -12.27 -2.87
C ALA A 2 24.96 -11.67 -1.65
N TYR A 3 23.64 -11.43 -1.74
CA TYR A 3 22.82 -11.06 -0.60
C TYR A 3 22.81 -12.23 0.39
N SER A 4 23.58 -12.09 1.46
CA SER A 4 23.66 -13.06 2.56
C SER A 4 22.25 -13.34 3.08
N LYS A 5 21.90 -14.62 3.26
CA LYS A 5 20.62 -15.06 3.84
C LYS A 5 20.35 -14.43 5.23
N ALA A 6 21.38 -13.94 5.90
CA ALA A 6 21.27 -13.21 7.16
C ALA A 6 20.71 -11.78 6.98
N GLN A 7 21.13 -11.05 5.94
CA GLN A 7 20.60 -9.70 5.64
C GLN A 7 19.12 -9.76 5.25
N GLY A 8 18.72 -10.75 4.45
CA GLY A 8 17.31 -10.93 4.07
C GLY A 8 16.39 -11.18 5.26
N ARG A 9 16.84 -11.93 6.28
CA ARG A 9 16.07 -12.20 7.51
C ARG A 9 15.94 -10.98 8.41
N ALA A 10 16.98 -10.16 8.51
CA ALA A 10 16.95 -8.91 9.28
C ALA A 10 16.01 -7.87 8.66
N SER A 11 16.08 -7.69 7.33
CA SER A 11 15.16 -6.80 6.61
C SER A 11 13.71 -7.28 6.70
N ALA A 12 13.46 -8.60 6.62
CA ALA A 12 12.12 -9.15 6.78
C ALA A 12 11.54 -8.90 8.17
N LYS A 13 12.36 -9.01 9.24
CA LYS A 13 11.94 -8.73 10.62
C LYS A 13 11.60 -7.24 10.82
N TYR A 14 12.47 -6.34 10.34
CA TYR A 14 12.23 -4.90 10.42
C TYR A 14 11.00 -4.46 9.62
N ASN A 15 10.84 -4.98 8.41
CA ASN A 15 9.68 -4.69 7.58
C ASN A 15 8.40 -5.17 8.24
N LYS A 16 8.40 -6.36 8.87
CA LYS A 16 7.24 -6.89 9.59
C LYS A 16 6.89 -6.04 10.82
N GLU A 17 7.88 -5.61 11.60
CA GLU A 17 7.68 -4.77 12.78
C GLU A 17 7.20 -3.35 12.45
N LYS A 18 7.58 -2.82 11.28
CA LYS A 18 7.17 -1.48 10.83
C LYS A 18 6.03 -1.45 9.83
N THR A 19 5.46 -2.60 9.49
CA THR A 19 4.28 -2.66 8.61
C THR A 19 3.05 -2.31 9.43
N ILE A 20 2.41 -1.19 9.07
CA ILE A 20 1.12 -0.80 9.62
C ILE A 20 0.03 -1.24 8.65
N THR A 21 -0.86 -2.12 9.12
CA THR A 21 -2.04 -2.53 8.36
C THR A 21 -3.21 -1.61 8.71
N LYS A 22 -3.86 -1.08 7.68
CA LYS A 22 -5.12 -0.33 7.80
C LYS A 22 -6.16 -0.98 6.91
N THR A 23 -7.32 -1.27 7.49
CA THR A 23 -8.46 -1.89 6.78
C THR A 23 -9.44 -0.81 6.37
N ILE A 24 -9.80 -0.78 5.09
CA ILE A 24 -10.84 0.10 4.55
C ILE A 24 -12.06 -0.77 4.27
N ARG A 25 -13.23 -0.35 4.77
CA ARG A 25 -14.50 -1.01 4.49
C ARG A 25 -15.25 -0.17 3.46
N PHE A 26 -15.73 -0.83 2.42
CA PHE A 26 -16.58 -0.22 1.40
C PHE A 26 -18.03 -0.61 1.64
N SER A 27 -18.94 0.33 1.45
CA SER A 27 -20.38 0.06 1.46
C SER A 27 -20.85 -0.48 0.12
N HIS A 28 -22.08 -1.00 0.06
CA HIS A 28 -22.66 -1.50 -1.18
C HIS A 28 -22.86 -0.41 -2.24
N HIS A 29 -22.92 0.86 -1.83
CA HIS A 29 -23.06 2.00 -2.75
C HIS A 29 -21.75 2.39 -3.42
N GLU A 30 -20.61 1.89 -2.94
CA GLU A 30 -19.27 2.21 -3.45
C GLU A 30 -18.67 1.03 -4.25
N LEU A 31 -19.53 0.12 -4.74
CA LEU A 31 -19.09 -1.03 -5.52
C LEU A 31 -18.40 -0.62 -6.83
N ASP A 32 -18.76 0.52 -7.39
CA ASP A 32 -18.08 1.14 -8.52
C ASP A 32 -16.62 1.48 -8.19
N VAL A 33 -16.37 2.07 -7.02
CA VAL A 33 -15.03 2.39 -6.51
C VAL A 33 -14.21 1.12 -6.28
N VAL A 34 -14.83 0.08 -5.71
CA VAL A 34 -14.19 -1.22 -5.50
C VAL A 34 -13.82 -1.87 -6.83
N LYS A 35 -14.74 -1.92 -7.80
CA LYS A 35 -14.47 -2.48 -9.13
C LYS A 35 -13.35 -1.74 -9.85
N TYR A 36 -13.32 -0.41 -9.75
CA TYR A 36 -12.26 0.39 -10.33
C TYR A 36 -10.90 0.12 -9.67
N LEU A 37 -10.87 -0.07 -8.35
CA LEU A 37 -9.68 -0.46 -7.61
C LEU A 37 -9.21 -1.86 -8.02
N GLU A 38 -10.10 -2.84 -8.08
CA GLU A 38 -9.81 -4.23 -8.49
C GLU A 38 -9.30 -4.34 -9.92
N ALA A 39 -9.71 -3.45 -10.82
CA ALA A 39 -9.20 -3.39 -12.18
C ALA A 39 -7.73 -2.93 -12.26
N GLN A 40 -7.16 -2.37 -11.18
CA GLN A 40 -5.77 -1.94 -11.17
C GLN A 40 -4.82 -3.13 -10.97
N PRO A 41 -3.71 -3.20 -11.73
CA PRO A 41 -2.72 -4.28 -11.59
C PRO A 41 -2.04 -4.29 -10.21
N ASN A 42 -2.05 -3.16 -9.48
CA ASN A 42 -1.56 -3.07 -8.11
C ASN A 42 -2.41 -2.12 -7.26
N MET A 43 -3.46 -2.67 -6.63
CA MET A 43 -4.38 -1.96 -5.74
C MET A 43 -3.67 -1.17 -4.62
N SER A 44 -2.71 -1.80 -3.94
CA SER A 44 -1.98 -1.16 -2.84
C SER A 44 -1.10 -0.02 -3.33
N GLY A 45 -0.44 -0.20 -4.47
CA GLY A 45 0.36 0.85 -5.11
C GLY A 45 -0.48 2.03 -5.54
N TYR A 46 -1.65 1.76 -6.14
CA TYR A 46 -2.60 2.76 -6.60
C TYR A 46 -3.15 3.61 -5.46
N ILE A 47 -3.61 3.00 -4.37
CA ILE A 47 -4.08 3.75 -3.19
C ILE A 47 -2.94 4.61 -2.61
N LYS A 48 -1.71 4.08 -2.52
CA LYS A 48 -0.56 4.83 -1.99
C LYS A 48 -0.17 6.00 -2.90
N SER A 49 -0.30 5.89 -4.23
CA SER A 49 0.00 7.01 -5.12
C SER A 49 -1.06 8.11 -5.01
N LEU A 50 -2.33 7.74 -4.87
CA LEU A 50 -3.42 8.69 -4.61
C LEU A 50 -3.18 9.46 -3.30
N ILE A 51 -2.91 8.75 -2.20
CA ILE A 51 -2.63 9.38 -0.90
C ILE A 51 -1.42 10.31 -0.99
N ARG A 52 -0.33 9.90 -1.63
CA ARG A 52 0.86 10.76 -1.79
C ARG A 52 0.57 12.01 -2.63
N THR A 53 -0.21 11.86 -3.69
CA THR A 53 -0.61 12.98 -4.54
C THR A 53 -1.48 13.97 -3.76
N ASP A 54 -2.41 13.45 -2.96
CA ASP A 54 -3.29 14.25 -2.10
C ASP A 54 -2.52 14.99 -0.99
N MET A 55 -1.58 14.32 -0.33
CA MET A 55 -0.66 14.95 0.63
C MET A 55 0.13 16.11 0.00
N ASN A 56 0.61 15.93 -1.23
CA ASN A 56 1.35 16.98 -1.93
C ASN A 56 0.44 18.16 -2.36
N ARG A 57 -0.85 17.91 -2.59
CA ARG A 57 -1.82 18.96 -2.95
C ARG A 57 -2.26 19.78 -1.75
N THR A 58 -2.41 19.15 -0.58
CA THR A 58 -2.83 19.81 0.65
C THR A 58 -1.71 20.57 1.35
N ALA A 59 -0.46 20.32 0.97
CA ALA A 59 0.72 21.04 1.46
C ALA A 59 1.00 22.38 0.74
N HIS A 60 0.19 22.73 -0.28
CA HIS A 60 0.23 23.99 -1.03
C HIS A 60 -1.01 24.84 -0.72
#